data_AF-A0AAV2S6G2-F1
#
_entry.id   AF-A0AAV2S6G2-F1
#
_cell.length_a   1.000
_cell.length_b   1.000
_cell.length_c   1.000
_cell.angle_alpha   90.00
_cell.angle_beta   90.00
_cell.angle_gamma   90.00
#
_symmetry.space_group_name_H-M   'P 1'
#
loop_
_entity.id
_entity.type
_entity.pdbx_description
1 polymer ?
#
loop_
_entity_poly.entity_id
_entity_poly.type
_entity_poly.pdbx_seq_one_letter_code
_entity_poly.pdbx_strand_id
1 'polypeptide(L)'
;RSFSKELFETAASKLEKAVIKSSSEVTRFRAIGEKAYKIQLANIKKDDEYSDAPEEYMDPLMQTLMVDPVELPSGIIIDRSTIIRHLLNDPTDPFNRQPLTEDELIP
;
A
#
# COMPACT_ATOMS: atom_id res chain seq x y z
N ARG A 1 -4.04 -6.93 2.55
CA ARG A 1 -5.44 -7.43 2.40
C ARG A 1 -6.25 -7.44 3.72
N SER A 2 -5.73 -6.97 4.86
CA SER A 2 -6.39 -7.17 6.17
C SER A 2 -7.29 -6.01 6.66
N PHE A 3 -7.48 -4.96 5.86
CA PHE A 3 -8.28 -3.81 6.28
C PHE A 3 -9.80 -4.12 6.21
N SER A 4 -10.54 -3.75 7.27
CA SER A 4 -12.01 -3.76 7.31
C SER A 4 -12.49 -2.52 8.07
N LYS A 5 -13.46 -1.82 7.48
CA LYS A 5 -14.07 -0.63 8.07
C LYS A 5 -14.84 -1.00 9.35
N GLU A 6 -15.52 -2.13 9.33
CA GLU A 6 -16.33 -2.65 10.44
C GLU A 6 -15.46 -2.97 11.65
N LEU A 7 -14.28 -3.57 11.44
CA LEU A 7 -13.31 -3.82 12.51
C LEU A 7 -12.81 -2.50 13.12
N PHE A 8 -12.56 -1.48 12.29
CA PHE A 8 -12.18 -0.14 12.77
C PHE A 8 -13.27 0.48 13.66
N GLU A 9 -14.54 0.43 13.24
CA GLU A 9 -15.64 0.98 14.04
C GLU A 9 -15.88 0.18 15.33
N THR A 10 -15.74 -1.14 15.25
CA THR A 10 -15.83 -2.02 16.43
C THR A 10 -14.73 -1.68 17.45
N ALA A 11 -13.50 -1.45 16.97
CA ALA A 11 -12.39 -1.04 17.83
C ALA A 11 -12.62 0.36 18.44
N ALA A 12 -13.08 1.33 17.64
CA ALA A 12 -13.41 2.67 18.13
C ALA A 12 -14.48 2.62 19.24
N SER A 13 -15.54 1.84 19.03
CA SER A 13 -16.60 1.63 20.00
C SER A 13 -16.10 1.00 21.30
N LYS A 14 -15.13 0.08 21.24
CA LYS A 14 -14.51 -0.50 22.44
C LYS A 14 -13.64 0.50 23.18
N LEU A 15 -12.84 1.31 22.47
CA LEU A 15 -12.00 2.36 23.07
C LEU A 15 -12.85 3.40 23.81
N GLU A 16 -13.99 3.76 23.24
CA GLU A 16 -14.94 4.71 23.83
C GLU A 16 -15.62 4.13 25.08
N LYS A 17 -16.14 2.90 25.02
CA LYS A 17 -16.79 2.24 26.16
C LYS A 17 -15.84 1.97 27.32
N ALA A 18 -14.61 1.61 27.02
CA ALA A 18 -13.60 1.31 28.04
C ALA A 18 -12.91 2.58 28.59
N VAL A 19 -13.20 3.76 28.03
CA VAL A 19 -12.61 5.06 28.43
C VAL A 19 -11.06 5.02 28.39
N ILE A 20 -10.50 4.24 27.46
CA ILE A 20 -9.03 4.11 27.27
C ILE A 20 -8.47 5.38 26.61
N LYS A 21 -9.29 6.05 25.78
CA LYS A 21 -8.93 7.21 24.98
C LYS A 21 -9.95 8.33 25.16
N SER A 22 -9.51 9.58 25.00
CA SER A 22 -10.42 10.73 25.01
C SER A 22 -11.37 10.66 23.82
N SER A 23 -12.56 11.26 23.96
CA SER A 23 -13.51 11.36 22.84
C SER A 23 -12.88 11.97 21.59
N SER A 24 -12.00 12.96 21.74
CA SER A 24 -11.28 13.58 20.62
C SER A 24 -10.30 12.62 19.91
N GLU A 25 -9.67 11.71 20.66
CA GLU A 25 -8.78 10.68 20.09
C GLU A 25 -9.57 9.60 19.39
N VAL A 26 -10.71 9.17 19.95
CA VAL A 26 -11.60 8.19 19.31
C VAL A 26 -12.16 8.74 18.00
N THR A 27 -12.58 10.01 17.96
CA THR A 27 -13.02 10.66 16.71
C THR A 27 -11.92 10.71 15.67
N ARG A 28 -10.68 11.05 16.08
CA ARG A 28 -9.53 11.01 15.17
C ARG A 28 -9.24 9.61 14.64
N PHE A 29 -9.34 8.59 15.51
CA PHE A 29 -9.18 7.19 15.10
C PHE A 29 -10.24 6.76 14.08
N ARG A 30 -11.52 7.10 14.30
CA ARG A 30 -12.60 6.88 13.32
C ARG A 30 -12.31 7.56 11.99
N ALA A 31 -11.83 8.81 12.01
CA ALA A 31 -11.49 9.55 10.81
C ALA A 31 -10.37 8.87 9.98
N ILE A 32 -9.40 8.21 10.63
CA ILE A 32 -8.38 7.42 9.94
C ILE A 32 -9.03 6.23 9.21
N GLY A 33 -9.93 5.50 9.88
CA GLY A 33 -10.66 4.38 9.27
C GLY A 33 -11.49 4.81 8.06
N GLU A 34 -12.22 5.91 8.17
CA GLU A 34 -12.99 6.49 7.05
C GLU A 34 -12.10 6.91 5.88
N LYS A 35 -10.95 7.55 6.17
CA LYS A 35 -9.99 7.94 5.13
C LYS A 35 -9.43 6.71 4.41
N ALA A 36 -9.03 5.68 5.17
CA ALA A 36 -8.53 4.43 4.61
C ALA A 36 -9.58 3.73 3.73
N TYR A 37 -10.84 3.71 4.17
CA TYR A 37 -11.95 3.15 3.39
C TYR A 37 -12.17 3.90 2.07
N LYS A 38 -12.14 5.24 2.08
CA LYS A 38 -12.25 6.04 0.85
C LYS A 38 -11.11 5.76 -0.14
N ILE A 39 -9.89 5.62 0.36
CA ILE A 39 -8.72 5.26 -0.45
C ILE A 39 -8.90 3.86 -1.04
N GLN A 40 -9.35 2.89 -0.26
CA GLN A 40 -9.61 1.53 -0.73
C GLN A 40 -10.62 1.51 -1.88
N LEU A 41 -11.75 2.23 -1.74
CA LEU A 41 -12.75 2.32 -2.80
C LEU A 41 -12.20 2.96 -4.07
N ALA A 42 -11.39 4.01 -3.92
CA ALA A 42 -10.74 4.66 -5.06
C ALA A 42 -9.75 3.72 -5.77
N ASN A 43 -9.00 2.92 -5.02
CA ASN A 43 -8.08 1.93 -5.59
C ASN A 43 -8.82 0.83 -6.34
N ILE A 44 -9.88 0.25 -5.75
CA ILE A 44 -10.72 -0.76 -6.43
C ILE A 44 -11.25 -0.20 -7.75
N LYS A 45 -11.77 1.03 -7.74
CA LYS A 45 -12.27 1.67 -8.97
C LYS A 45 -11.19 1.80 -10.05
N LYS A 46 -9.96 2.16 -9.66
CA LYS A 46 -8.83 2.26 -10.60
C LYS A 46 -8.43 0.88 -11.14
N ASP A 47 -8.37 -0.13 -10.27
CA ASP A 47 -8.03 -1.49 -10.67
C ASP A 47 -9.06 -2.04 -11.68
N ASP A 48 -10.35 -1.73 -11.48
CA ASP A 48 -11.41 -2.08 -12.44
C ASP A 48 -11.23 -1.32 -13.77
N GLU A 49 -10.93 -0.02 -13.72
CA GLU A 49 -10.75 0.86 -14.89
C GLU A 49 -9.56 0.47 -15.77
N TYR A 50 -8.48 -0.06 -15.18
CA TYR A 50 -7.26 -0.46 -15.88
C TYR A 50 -7.07 -1.98 -15.93
N SER A 51 -8.15 -2.75 -15.79
CA SER A 51 -8.10 -4.21 -15.79
C SER A 51 -7.62 -4.83 -17.12
N ASP A 52 -7.67 -4.06 -18.21
CA ASP A 52 -7.21 -4.43 -19.56
C ASP A 52 -5.87 -3.77 -19.94
N ALA A 53 -5.20 -3.10 -19.00
CA ALA A 53 -3.89 -2.51 -19.25
C ALA A 53 -2.86 -3.58 -19.65
N PRO A 54 -1.96 -3.28 -20.61
CA PRO A 54 -0.88 -4.19 -20.97
C PRO A 54 0.03 -4.52 -19.78
N GLU A 55 0.55 -5.74 -19.74
CA GLU A 55 1.34 -6.28 -18.62
C GLU A 55 2.61 -5.47 -18.33
N GLU A 56 3.20 -4.85 -19.37
CA GLU A 56 4.39 -4.00 -19.22
C GLU A 56 4.17 -2.73 -18.38
N TYR A 57 2.92 -2.31 -18.17
CA TYR A 57 2.58 -1.17 -17.31
C TYR A 57 2.17 -1.59 -15.90
N MET A 58 2.12 -2.90 -15.63
CA MET A 58 1.67 -3.45 -14.36
C MET A 58 2.84 -3.75 -13.44
N ASP A 59 2.69 -3.43 -12.16
CA ASP A 59 3.69 -3.74 -11.15
C ASP A 59 3.85 -5.27 -11.04
N PRO A 60 5.07 -5.81 -11.15
CA PRO A 60 5.30 -7.26 -11.16
C PRO A 60 4.97 -7.98 -9.84
N LEU A 61 4.89 -7.27 -8.70
CA LEU A 61 4.52 -7.86 -7.40
C LEU A 61 3.06 -7.59 -7.04
N MET A 62 2.60 -6.36 -7.26
CA MET A 62 1.28 -5.89 -6.83
C MET A 62 0.20 -6.12 -7.87
N GLN A 63 0.58 -6.33 -9.14
CA GLN A 63 -0.34 -6.52 -10.28
C GLN A 63 -1.34 -5.36 -10.37
N THR A 64 -0.83 -4.14 -10.18
CA THR A 64 -1.57 -2.87 -10.29
C THR A 64 -0.81 -1.96 -11.24
N LEU A 65 -1.50 -1.02 -11.89
CA LEU A 65 -0.86 -0.03 -12.75
C LEU A 65 0.26 0.72 -12.01
N MET A 66 1.46 0.76 -12.57
CA MET A 66 2.60 1.51 -12.02
C MET A 66 2.33 3.01 -12.13
N VAL A 67 2.61 3.76 -11.05
CA VAL A 67 2.43 5.22 -11.00
C VAL A 67 3.77 5.93 -11.13
N ASP A 68 4.81 5.37 -10.52
CA ASP A 68 6.18 5.87 -10.53
C ASP A 68 7.12 4.69 -10.81
N PRO A 69 7.18 4.22 -12.07
CA PRO A 69 8.00 3.07 -12.44
C PRO A 69 9.49 3.39 -12.21
N VAL A 70 10.23 2.41 -11.69
CA VAL A 70 11.69 2.47 -11.55
C VAL A 70 12.30 1.17 -12.05
N GLU A 71 13.47 1.28 -12.66
CA GLU A 71 14.24 0.12 -13.12
C GLU A 71 15.24 -0.33 -12.05
N LEU A 72 15.21 -1.63 -11.75
CA LEU A 72 16.20 -2.31 -10.91
C LEU A 72 17.46 -2.62 -11.72
N PRO A 73 18.64 -2.82 -11.09
CA PRO A 73 19.84 -3.32 -11.78
C PRO A 73 19.65 -4.66 -12.50
N SER A 74 18.62 -5.43 -12.13
CA SER A 74 18.21 -6.67 -12.81
C SER A 74 17.47 -6.44 -14.13
N GLY A 75 17.17 -5.19 -14.50
CA GLY A 75 16.39 -4.80 -15.67
C GLY A 75 14.87 -4.90 -15.48
N ILE A 76 14.42 -5.19 -14.26
CA ILE A 76 12.98 -5.28 -13.95
C ILE A 76 12.46 -3.88 -13.61
N ILE A 77 11.34 -3.50 -14.23
CA ILE A 77 10.62 -2.27 -13.93
C ILE A 77 9.54 -2.58 -12.88
N ILE A 78 9.49 -1.80 -11.81
CA ILE A 78 8.57 -1.98 -10.68
C ILE A 78 8.13 -0.62 -10.13
N ASP A 79 6.96 -0.52 -9.49
CA ASP A 79 6.56 0.77 -8.90
C ASP A 79 7.46 1.11 -7.71
N ARG A 80 7.92 2.37 -7.65
CA ARG A 80 8.82 2.87 -6.59
C ARG A 80 8.27 2.58 -5.20
N SER A 81 6.96 2.76 -4.99
CA SER A 81 6.36 2.54 -3.67
C SER A 81 6.36 1.06 -3.26
N THR A 82 6.32 0.16 -4.24
CA THR A 82 6.41 -1.29 -4.04
C THR A 82 7.82 -1.69 -3.64
N ILE A 83 8.84 -1.28 -4.41
CA ILE A 83 10.24 -1.67 -4.12
C ILE A 83 10.75 -1.04 -2.82
N ILE A 84 10.44 0.22 -2.52
CA ILE A 84 10.83 0.84 -1.24
C ILE A 84 10.24 0.06 -0.06
N ARG A 85 8.98 -0.38 -0.16
CA ARG A 85 8.36 -1.20 0.89
C ARG A 85 9.07 -2.53 1.07
N HIS A 86 9.53 -3.15 -0.01
CA HIS A 86 10.32 -4.38 0.07
C HIS A 86 11.65 -4.11 0.79
N LEU A 87 12.42 -3.11 0.35
CA LEU A 87 13.72 -2.74 0.91
C LEU A 87 13.68 -2.35 2.40
N LEU A 88 12.55 -1.81 2.88
CA LEU A 88 12.33 -1.55 4.31
C LEU A 88 12.31 -2.84 5.17
N ASN A 89 11.98 -3.99 4.58
CA ASN A 89 11.91 -5.28 5.26
C ASN A 89 13.09 -6.19 4.91
N ASP A 90 13.56 -6.16 3.66
CA ASP A 90 14.61 -7.01 3.11
C ASP A 90 15.41 -6.23 2.06
N PRO A 91 16.70 -5.92 2.28
CA PRO A 91 17.52 -5.10 1.38
C PRO A 91 18.06 -5.91 0.19
N THR A 92 17.16 -6.57 -0.54
CA THR A 92 17.47 -7.38 -1.72
C THR A 92 16.53 -7.08 -2.88
N ASP A 93 16.91 -7.52 -4.08
CA ASP A 93 16.02 -7.58 -5.23
C ASP A 93 15.01 -8.74 -5.02
N PRO A 94 13.69 -8.49 -5.10
CA PRO A 94 12.67 -9.48 -4.78
C PRO A 94 12.59 -10.66 -5.77
N PHE A 95 13.26 -10.57 -6.94
CA PHE A 95 13.23 -11.56 -8.01
C PHE A 95 14.48 -12.44 -8.04
N ASN A 96 15.66 -11.86 -7.79
CA ASN A 96 16.93 -12.60 -7.86
C ASN A 96 17.69 -12.69 -6.51
N ARG A 97 17.21 -11.99 -5.47
CA ARG A 97 17.79 -11.95 -4.11
C ARG A 97 19.20 -11.37 -4.01
N GLN A 98 19.68 -10.64 -5.03
CA GLN A 98 20.92 -9.89 -4.91
C GLN A 98 20.72 -8.69 -3.97
N PRO A 99 21.77 -8.25 -3.25
CA PRO A 99 21.70 -7.02 -2.47
C PRO A 99 21.26 -5.86 -3.34
N LEU A 100 20.37 -5.03 -2.81
CA LEU A 100 19.83 -3.87 -3.53
C LEU A 100 19.60 -2.71 -2.55
N THR A 101 19.93 -1.51 -2.98
CA THR A 101 19.70 -0.26 -2.25
C THR A 101 18.86 0.72 -3.06
N GLU A 102 18.21 1.67 -2.38
CA GLU A 102 17.34 2.65 -3.03
C GLU A 102 18.09 3.57 -4.02
N ASP A 103 19.38 3.84 -3.77
CA ASP A 103 20.22 4.69 -4.62
C ASP A 103 20.55 4.03 -5.97
N GLU A 104 20.35 2.71 -6.11
CA GLU A 104 20.58 1.96 -7.34
C GLU A 104 19.36 1.94 -8.28
N LEU A 105 18.24 2.55 -7.87
CA LEU A 105 17.00 2.62 -8.64
C LEU A 105 17.06 3.74 -9.69
N ILE A 106 16.75 3.40 -10.95
CA ILE A 106 16.73 4.36 -12.06
C ILE A 106 15.27 4.80 -12.33
N PRO A 107 14.97 6.12 -12.39
CA PRO A 107 13.65 6.64 -12.76
C PRO A 107 13.26 6.40 -14.22
#